data_AF-A0A3D0JWL1-F1
#
_entry.id   AF-A0A3D0JWL1-F1
#
_cell.length_a   1.000
_cell.length_b   1.000
_cell.length_c   1.000
_cell.angle_alpha   90.00
_cell.angle_beta   90.00
_cell.angle_gamma   90.00
#
_symmetry.space_group_name_H-M   'P 1'
#
loop_
_entity.id
_entity.type
_entity.pdbx_description
1 polymer ?
#
loop_
_entity_poly.entity_id
_entity_poly.type
_entity_poly.pdbx_seq_one_letter_code
_entity_poly.pdbx_strand_id
1 'polypeptide(L)'
;MSRTCRMSFELLATDGKARRGRLTFPRGTVETPAFMPVGTYGTVKGMLPRDVEDIGAQIILGNTFHLWLRPGMEVIKKHGDLHDFMQWQGPILTDSGGFQVFSLGAMRKIKEEGVYFASPVDGAKVFMGPEESMQVQRDLGSDIVMIFDECTPYPAEFDVAKRSMELSLRWAKRSKTAHGESTAALFGIVQGGMHEELRMRSLEGLCEIGFDGLAIGGLSVGEPKEEMIRVLDFLPPQMPADKPRYLMGVGKPEDLVEGVRRGVDMFDC
;
A
#
# COMPACT_ATOMS: atom_id res chain seq x y z
N MET A 1 10.90 13.41 20.14
CA MET A 1 11.41 12.06 20.45
C MET A 1 11.53 11.32 19.13
N SER A 2 12.53 10.47 18.92
CA SER A 2 12.62 9.71 17.66
C SER A 2 11.55 8.63 17.68
N ARG A 3 10.60 8.66 16.73
CA ARG A 3 9.61 7.60 16.51
C ARG A 3 10.31 6.25 16.40
N THR A 4 9.89 5.26 17.17
CA THR A 4 10.34 3.86 17.03
C THR A 4 9.25 3.05 16.34
N CYS A 5 9.52 2.61 15.10
CA CYS A 5 8.64 1.72 14.38
C CYS A 5 8.59 0.35 15.07
N ARG A 6 7.40 -0.25 15.22
CA ARG A 6 7.22 -1.60 15.79
C ARG A 6 7.59 -2.72 14.81
N MET A 7 7.79 -2.37 13.54
CA MET A 7 8.25 -3.28 12.50
C MET A 7 9.76 -3.17 12.30
N SER A 8 10.44 -4.32 12.19
CA SER A 8 11.80 -4.40 11.67
C SER A 8 11.85 -5.27 10.42
N PHE A 9 12.75 -4.93 9.49
CA PHE A 9 13.05 -5.74 8.33
C PHE A 9 14.49 -6.27 8.40
N GLU A 10 14.65 -7.57 8.16
CA GLU A 10 15.95 -8.23 8.08
C GLU A 10 16.09 -8.88 6.70
N LEU A 11 17.17 -8.55 5.97
CA LEU A 11 17.54 -9.25 4.75
C LEU A 11 18.41 -10.46 5.11
N LEU A 12 17.88 -11.67 4.91
CA LEU A 12 18.51 -12.93 5.33
C LEU A 12 19.46 -13.49 4.26
N ALA A 13 19.05 -13.45 2.99
CA ALA A 13 19.83 -13.96 1.87
C ALA A 13 19.41 -13.30 0.55
N THR A 14 20.28 -13.40 -0.45
CA THR A 14 20.00 -12.98 -1.82
C THR A 14 20.44 -14.04 -2.82
N ASP A 15 19.75 -14.09 -3.95
CA ASP A 15 20.18 -14.82 -5.16
C ASP A 15 19.95 -13.92 -6.38
N GLY A 16 21.04 -13.37 -6.92
CA GLY A 16 20.97 -12.27 -7.89
C GLY A 16 20.23 -11.06 -7.30
N LYS A 17 19.12 -10.66 -7.93
CA LYS A 17 18.24 -9.58 -7.44
C LYS A 17 17.18 -10.06 -6.45
N ALA A 18 16.91 -11.36 -6.39
CA ALA A 18 15.89 -11.93 -5.50
C ALA A 18 16.35 -11.84 -4.04
N ARG A 19 15.39 -11.63 -3.15
CA ARG A 19 15.63 -11.35 -1.73
C ARG A 19 14.81 -12.30 -0.87
N ARG A 20 15.47 -12.90 0.11
CA ARG A 20 14.82 -13.59 1.23
C ARG A 20 14.96 -12.69 2.44
N GLY A 21 13.84 -12.24 2.99
CA GLY A 21 13.85 -11.35 4.15
C GLY A 21 12.78 -11.70 5.17
N ARG A 22 12.73 -10.95 6.26
CA ARG A 22 11.81 -11.17 7.37
C ARG A 22 11.34 -9.83 7.90
N LEU A 23 10.02 -9.67 8.03
CA LEU A 23 9.40 -8.60 8.78
C LEU A 23 9.02 -9.13 10.16
N THR A 24 9.40 -8.41 11.22
CA THR A 24 9.02 -8.76 12.60
C THR A 24 8.13 -7.68 13.19
N PHE A 25 6.99 -8.08 13.73
CA PHE A 25 6.02 -7.24 14.43
C PHE A 25 5.75 -7.82 15.83
N PRO A 26 5.17 -7.03 16.76
CA PRO A 26 4.68 -7.58 18.02
C PRO A 26 3.64 -8.69 17.86
N ARG A 27 2.86 -8.66 16.76
CA ARG A 27 1.80 -9.63 16.44
C ARG A 27 2.27 -10.86 15.66
N GLY A 28 3.54 -10.92 15.23
CA GLY A 28 4.06 -12.06 14.49
C GLY A 28 5.15 -11.69 13.50
N THR A 29 5.56 -12.71 12.75
CA THR A 29 6.64 -12.62 11.77
C THR A 29 6.09 -12.92 10.37
N VAL A 30 6.53 -12.15 9.38
CA VAL A 30 6.23 -12.36 7.97
C VAL A 30 7.52 -12.66 7.23
N GLU A 31 7.61 -13.83 6.63
CA GLU A 31 8.70 -14.23 5.76
C GLU A 31 8.48 -13.66 4.36
N THR A 32 9.50 -12.99 3.79
CA THR A 32 9.45 -12.45 2.43
C THR A 32 10.29 -13.32 1.48
N PRO A 33 9.84 -13.57 0.22
CA PRO A 33 8.69 -12.95 -0.44
C PRO A 33 7.32 -13.37 0.11
N ALA A 34 6.41 -12.41 0.33
CA ALA A 34 5.11 -12.62 0.95
C ALA A 34 3.95 -12.28 0.00
N PHE A 35 2.88 -13.07 0.04
CA PHE A 35 1.61 -12.78 -0.63
C PHE A 35 0.53 -12.50 0.43
N MET A 36 -0.20 -11.40 0.28
CA MET A 36 -1.20 -10.93 1.24
C MET A 36 -2.61 -11.19 0.69
N PRO A 37 -3.38 -12.13 1.28
CA PRO A 37 -4.80 -12.26 0.95
C PRO A 37 -5.56 -10.96 1.24
N VAL A 38 -6.41 -10.54 0.29
CA VAL A 38 -7.13 -9.27 0.38
C VAL A 38 -8.47 -9.43 1.11
N GLY A 39 -8.55 -8.78 2.27
CA GLY A 39 -9.75 -8.63 3.08
C GLY A 39 -10.54 -7.39 2.70
N THR A 40 -11.70 -7.58 2.05
CA THR A 40 -12.64 -6.49 1.76
C THR A 40 -13.80 -6.55 2.73
N TYR A 41 -14.18 -5.43 3.36
CA TYR A 41 -15.22 -5.38 4.40
C TYR A 41 -14.90 -6.23 5.65
N GLY A 42 -13.63 -6.36 6.01
CA GLY A 42 -13.22 -7.05 7.24
C GLY A 42 -13.28 -8.57 7.13
N THR A 43 -13.17 -9.12 5.92
CA THR A 43 -13.08 -10.57 5.69
C THR A 43 -12.34 -10.86 4.40
N VAL A 44 -11.50 -11.91 4.40
CA VAL A 44 -11.08 -12.57 3.17
C VAL A 44 -12.30 -13.34 2.65
N LYS A 45 -12.72 -13.09 1.42
CA LYS A 45 -14.01 -13.62 0.94
C LYS A 45 -13.98 -15.14 0.82
N GLY A 46 -14.97 -15.80 1.43
CA GLY A 46 -15.12 -17.26 1.37
C GLY A 46 -14.23 -18.04 2.34
N MET A 47 -13.50 -17.36 3.23
CA MET A 47 -12.61 -17.99 4.21
C MET A 47 -12.88 -17.42 5.61
N LEU A 48 -12.88 -18.30 6.62
CA LEU A 48 -12.79 -17.88 8.01
C LEU A 48 -11.32 -17.52 8.35
N PRO A 49 -11.06 -16.74 9.40
CA PRO A 49 -9.68 -16.43 9.81
C PRO A 49 -8.80 -17.66 9.99
N ARG A 50 -9.33 -18.74 10.61
CA ARG A 50 -8.63 -20.02 10.74
C ARG A 50 -8.22 -20.63 9.39
N ASP A 51 -9.04 -20.48 8.35
CA ASP A 51 -8.74 -21.06 7.04
C ASP A 51 -7.62 -20.26 6.36
N VAL A 52 -7.54 -18.94 6.64
CA VAL A 52 -6.45 -18.06 6.19
C VAL A 52 -5.14 -18.41 6.92
N GLU A 53 -5.21 -18.73 8.20
CA GLU A 53 -4.06 -19.25 8.97
C GLU A 53 -3.60 -20.63 8.44
N ASP A 54 -4.54 -21.54 8.17
CA ASP A 54 -4.25 -22.91 7.71
C ASP A 54 -3.53 -22.95 6.35
N ILE A 55 -3.79 -21.98 5.45
CA ILE A 55 -3.05 -21.86 4.19
C ILE A 55 -1.65 -21.22 4.36
N GLY A 56 -1.29 -20.84 5.59
CA GLY A 56 0.02 -20.29 5.93
C GLY A 56 0.17 -18.79 5.66
N ALA A 57 -0.93 -18.03 5.54
CA ALA A 57 -0.83 -16.58 5.44
C ALA A 57 -0.28 -16.01 6.75
N GLN A 58 0.68 -15.09 6.65
CA GLN A 58 1.31 -14.46 7.82
C GLN A 58 0.91 -13.00 7.99
N ILE A 59 0.25 -12.43 6.98
CA ILE A 59 -0.21 -11.06 6.91
C ILE A 59 -1.35 -11.00 5.90
N ILE A 60 -2.29 -10.09 6.11
CA ILE A 60 -3.39 -9.81 5.18
C ILE A 60 -3.44 -8.33 4.82
N LEU A 61 -4.11 -8.02 3.72
CA LEU A 61 -4.41 -6.65 3.33
C LEU A 61 -5.86 -6.30 3.69
N GLY A 62 -6.07 -5.25 4.47
CA GLY A 62 -7.38 -4.67 4.76
C GLY A 62 -7.69 -3.48 3.86
N ASN A 63 -8.85 -3.49 3.21
CA ASN A 63 -9.26 -2.36 2.36
C ASN A 63 -9.89 -1.21 3.17
N THR A 64 -9.15 -0.11 3.30
CA THR A 64 -9.55 1.07 4.09
C THR A 64 -10.79 1.74 3.53
N PHE A 65 -10.86 1.90 2.21
CA PHE A 65 -11.97 2.61 1.55
C PHE A 65 -13.32 1.94 1.86
N HIS A 66 -13.38 0.62 1.73
CA HIS A 66 -14.59 -0.13 2.00
C HIS A 66 -14.98 -0.11 3.47
N LEU A 67 -14.02 -0.37 4.38
CA LEU A 67 -14.25 -0.40 5.83
C LEU A 67 -14.73 0.94 6.39
N TRP A 68 -14.15 2.03 5.89
CA TRP A 68 -14.52 3.39 6.28
C TRP A 68 -15.94 3.78 5.89
N LEU A 69 -16.40 3.36 4.70
CA LEU A 69 -17.76 3.64 4.26
C LEU A 69 -18.78 2.67 4.86
N ARG A 70 -18.39 1.40 5.05
CA ARG A 70 -19.23 0.38 5.64
C ARG A 70 -18.36 -0.73 6.25
N PRO A 71 -18.50 -1.06 7.54
CA PRO A 71 -19.53 -0.61 8.47
C PRO A 71 -19.30 0.79 9.04
N GLY A 72 -18.16 1.42 8.73
CA GLY A 72 -17.75 2.71 9.28
C GLY A 72 -16.92 2.57 10.56
N MET A 73 -16.08 3.58 10.82
CA MET A 73 -15.11 3.54 11.91
C MET A 73 -15.74 3.46 13.30
N GLU A 74 -16.91 4.05 13.49
CA GLU A 74 -17.64 3.97 14.77
C GLU A 74 -18.03 2.53 15.15
N VAL A 75 -18.36 1.70 14.16
CA VAL A 75 -18.70 0.29 14.41
C VAL A 75 -17.44 -0.51 14.73
N ILE A 76 -16.37 -0.30 13.97
CA ILE A 76 -15.09 -1.00 14.18
C ILE A 76 -14.52 -0.66 15.56
N LYS A 77 -14.48 0.63 15.93
CA LYS A 77 -14.01 1.10 17.25
C LYS A 77 -14.77 0.49 18.42
N LYS A 78 -16.08 0.25 18.27
CA LYS A 78 -16.89 -0.43 19.30
C LYS A 78 -16.46 -1.88 19.54
N HIS A 79 -15.78 -2.49 18.58
CA HIS A 79 -15.25 -3.84 18.68
C HIS A 79 -13.75 -3.87 19.02
N GLY A 80 -13.12 -2.72 19.26
CA GLY A 80 -11.67 -2.60 19.40
C GLY A 80 -11.06 -1.99 18.15
N ASP A 81 -10.33 -2.78 17.38
CA ASP A 81 -9.77 -2.40 16.09
C ASP A 81 -10.16 -3.41 14.98
N LEU A 82 -9.52 -3.34 13.81
CA LEU A 82 -9.82 -4.28 12.72
C LEU A 82 -9.47 -5.73 13.08
N HIS A 83 -8.40 -5.96 13.86
CA HIS A 83 -8.00 -7.31 14.29
C HIS A 83 -9.10 -7.96 15.12
N ASP A 84 -9.64 -7.22 16.09
CA ASP A 84 -10.73 -7.69 16.94
C ASP A 84 -12.03 -7.85 16.14
N PHE A 85 -12.32 -6.91 15.26
CA PHE A 85 -13.53 -6.95 14.43
C PHE A 85 -13.57 -8.16 13.50
N MET A 86 -12.44 -8.51 12.86
CA MET A 86 -12.37 -9.63 11.92
C MET A 86 -11.81 -10.92 12.51
N GLN A 87 -11.42 -10.92 13.79
CA GLN A 87 -10.81 -12.05 14.49
C GLN A 87 -9.52 -12.55 13.81
N TRP A 88 -8.69 -11.63 13.33
CA TRP A 88 -7.35 -11.92 12.77
C TRP A 88 -6.26 -11.33 13.67
N GLN A 89 -5.44 -12.20 14.28
CA GLN A 89 -4.45 -11.76 15.27
C GLN A 89 -3.04 -11.55 14.69
N GLY A 90 -2.82 -11.90 13.42
CA GLY A 90 -1.58 -11.61 12.71
C GLY A 90 -1.48 -10.16 12.22
N PRO A 91 -0.34 -9.77 11.63
CA PRO A 91 -0.16 -8.47 10.99
C PRO A 91 -1.23 -8.10 9.95
N ILE A 92 -1.59 -6.82 9.89
CA ILE A 92 -2.46 -6.24 8.83
C ILE A 92 -1.74 -5.08 8.14
N LEU A 93 -1.73 -5.11 6.80
CA LEU A 93 -1.45 -3.94 5.97
C LEU A 93 -2.78 -3.31 5.55
N THR A 94 -2.95 -2.00 5.66
CA THR A 94 -4.11 -1.31 5.08
C THR A 94 -3.72 -0.47 3.89
N ASP A 95 -4.50 -0.57 2.80
CA ASP A 95 -4.33 0.36 1.69
C ASP A 95 -4.79 1.78 2.07
N SER A 96 -4.42 2.78 1.27
CA SER A 96 -4.75 4.17 1.58
C SER A 96 -6.16 4.58 1.13
N GLY A 97 -6.81 3.74 0.32
CA GLY A 97 -8.04 4.05 -0.42
C GLY A 97 -7.81 4.80 -1.74
N GLY A 98 -6.57 5.19 -2.06
CA GLY A 98 -6.22 5.96 -3.26
C GLY A 98 -6.62 5.27 -4.57
N PHE A 99 -6.41 3.96 -4.68
CA PHE A 99 -6.80 3.17 -5.86
C PHE A 99 -8.31 2.91 -5.98
N GLN A 100 -9.08 2.90 -4.89
CA GLN A 100 -10.53 2.75 -4.97
C GLN A 100 -11.15 4.07 -5.42
N VAL A 101 -10.67 5.19 -4.88
CA VAL A 101 -10.97 6.52 -5.42
C VAL A 101 -10.51 6.64 -6.88
N PHE A 102 -9.34 6.08 -7.19
CA PHE A 102 -8.87 5.50 -8.46
C PHE A 102 -9.96 5.01 -9.45
N SER A 103 -10.64 3.96 -9.01
CA SER A 103 -11.59 3.21 -9.81
C SER A 103 -12.91 3.94 -10.06
N LEU A 104 -13.23 4.98 -9.28
CA LEU A 104 -14.48 5.75 -9.42
C LEU A 104 -14.52 6.67 -10.67
N GLY A 105 -13.39 6.86 -11.35
CA GLY A 105 -13.30 7.62 -12.60
C GLY A 105 -13.89 9.04 -12.49
N ALA A 106 -14.84 9.37 -13.36
CA ALA A 106 -15.45 10.70 -13.44
C ALA A 106 -16.27 11.12 -12.20
N MET A 107 -16.57 10.19 -11.28
CA MET A 107 -17.33 10.47 -10.05
C MET A 107 -16.49 11.11 -8.94
N ARG A 108 -15.21 11.40 -9.21
CA ARG A 108 -14.29 12.04 -8.27
C ARG A 108 -13.77 13.38 -8.78
N LYS A 109 -13.34 14.23 -7.84
CA LYS A 109 -12.64 15.48 -8.11
C LYS A 109 -11.38 15.56 -7.26
N ILE A 110 -10.24 15.43 -7.92
CA ILE A 110 -8.92 15.55 -7.31
C ILE A 110 -8.57 17.04 -7.18
N LYS A 111 -8.02 17.41 -6.03
CA LYS A 111 -7.46 18.73 -5.76
C LYS A 111 -6.21 18.60 -4.88
N GLU A 112 -5.51 19.70 -4.63
CA GLU A 112 -4.32 19.70 -3.77
C GLU A 112 -4.63 19.19 -2.35
N GLU A 113 -5.79 19.53 -1.78
CA GLU A 113 -6.15 19.09 -0.43
C GLU A 113 -6.45 17.59 -0.32
N GLY A 114 -6.90 16.94 -1.39
CA GLY A 114 -7.36 15.55 -1.40
C GLY A 114 -8.37 15.28 -2.51
N VAL A 115 -9.24 14.30 -2.32
CA VAL A 115 -10.24 13.89 -3.31
C VAL A 115 -11.66 13.98 -2.75
N TYR A 116 -12.55 14.58 -3.52
CA TYR A 116 -13.98 14.61 -3.27
C TYR A 116 -14.67 13.59 -4.18
N PHE A 117 -15.58 12.78 -3.65
CA PHE A 117 -16.32 11.80 -4.45
C PHE A 117 -17.70 11.50 -3.82
N ALA A 118 -18.57 10.84 -4.59
CA ALA A 118 -19.82 10.32 -4.05
C ALA A 118 -19.62 8.89 -3.54
N SER A 119 -20.05 8.62 -2.31
CA SER A 119 -20.01 7.29 -1.71
C SER A 119 -20.77 6.30 -2.61
N PRO A 120 -20.16 5.16 -3.00
CA PRO A 120 -20.84 4.12 -3.77
C PRO A 120 -21.91 3.38 -2.96
N VAL A 121 -21.99 3.60 -1.64
CA VAL A 121 -22.95 2.93 -0.76
C VAL A 121 -24.30 3.65 -0.76
N ASP A 122 -24.29 4.98 -0.69
CA ASP A 122 -25.48 5.81 -0.44
C ASP A 122 -25.51 7.14 -1.22
N GLY A 123 -24.48 7.43 -2.02
CA GLY A 123 -24.35 8.66 -2.80
C GLY A 123 -23.97 9.90 -1.99
N ALA A 124 -23.66 9.77 -0.69
CA ALA A 124 -23.23 10.89 0.13
C ALA A 124 -21.95 11.53 -0.44
N LYS A 125 -21.83 12.86 -0.35
CA LYS A 125 -20.60 13.56 -0.75
C LYS A 125 -19.55 13.37 0.35
N VAL A 126 -18.41 12.83 -0.05
CA VAL A 126 -17.33 12.41 0.84
C VAL A 126 -16.02 13.06 0.42
N PHE A 127 -15.16 13.35 1.40
CA PHE A 127 -13.81 13.86 1.20
C PHE A 127 -12.80 12.89 1.83
N MET A 128 -11.74 12.58 1.09
CA MET A 128 -10.59 11.80 1.58
C MET A 128 -9.31 12.51 1.17
N GLY A 129 -8.49 12.87 2.15
CA GLY A 129 -7.14 13.39 1.95
C GLY A 129 -6.09 12.57 2.72
N PRO A 130 -4.81 13.00 2.66
CA PRO A 130 -3.72 12.39 3.40
C PRO A 130 -4.00 12.25 4.91
N GLU A 131 -4.49 13.31 5.55
CA GLU A 131 -4.75 13.34 6.99
C GLU A 131 -5.90 12.41 7.38
N GLU A 132 -7.00 12.42 6.62
CA GLU A 132 -8.14 11.53 6.84
C GLU A 132 -7.74 10.06 6.66
N SER A 133 -6.99 9.74 5.59
CA SER A 133 -6.50 8.38 5.34
C SER A 133 -5.63 7.87 6.49
N MET A 134 -4.70 8.70 7.01
CA MET A 134 -3.87 8.34 8.16
C MET A 134 -4.70 8.13 9.43
N GLN A 135 -5.74 8.94 9.65
CA GLN A 135 -6.63 8.80 10.80
C GLN A 135 -7.45 7.50 10.71
N VAL A 136 -8.02 7.18 9.55
CA VAL A 136 -8.79 5.95 9.35
C VAL A 136 -7.90 4.72 9.54
N GLN A 137 -6.71 4.68 8.94
CA GLN A 137 -5.79 3.55 9.10
C GLN A 137 -5.29 3.40 10.55
N ARG A 138 -5.13 4.51 11.29
CA ARG A 138 -4.84 4.47 12.73
C ARG A 138 -5.99 3.86 13.52
N ASP A 139 -7.21 4.26 13.22
CA ASP A 139 -8.42 3.75 13.86
C ASP A 139 -8.69 2.27 13.53
N LEU A 140 -8.19 1.78 12.40
CA LEU A 140 -8.21 0.36 12.03
C LEU A 140 -7.17 -0.48 12.78
N GLY A 141 -6.16 0.14 13.42
CA GLY A 141 -5.14 -0.58 14.18
C GLY A 141 -4.01 -1.21 13.34
N SER A 142 -3.88 -0.81 12.07
CA SER A 142 -2.97 -1.44 11.09
C SER A 142 -1.51 -1.54 11.54
N ASP A 143 -0.82 -2.62 11.16
CA ASP A 143 0.61 -2.81 11.40
C ASP A 143 1.47 -2.12 10.33
N ILE A 144 1.01 -2.12 9.09
CA ILE A 144 1.56 -1.34 7.98
C ILE A 144 0.48 -0.40 7.44
N VAL A 145 0.81 0.89 7.39
CA VAL A 145 -0.01 1.98 6.89
C VAL A 145 0.57 2.43 5.55
N MET A 146 -0.28 2.61 4.54
CA MET A 146 0.12 3.11 3.22
C MET A 146 -0.19 4.60 3.12
N ILE A 147 0.76 5.43 2.65
CA ILE A 147 0.47 6.85 2.40
C ILE A 147 -0.69 7.03 1.42
N PHE A 148 -1.40 8.15 1.54
CA PHE A 148 -2.37 8.52 0.51
C PHE A 148 -1.64 9.04 -0.73
N ASP A 149 -2.02 8.54 -1.90
CA ASP A 149 -1.37 8.83 -3.18
C ASP A 149 -2.38 9.07 -4.31
N GLU A 150 -1.91 9.66 -5.40
CA GLU A 150 -2.66 9.77 -6.64
C GLU A 150 -2.15 8.71 -7.63
N CYS A 151 -2.96 7.68 -7.87
CA CYS A 151 -2.66 6.68 -8.87
C CYS A 151 -2.71 7.29 -10.28
N THR A 152 -1.56 7.33 -10.96
CA THR A 152 -1.47 7.81 -12.34
C THR A 152 -2.25 6.87 -13.28
N PRO A 153 -3.13 7.38 -14.16
CA PRO A 153 -3.82 6.54 -15.15
C PRO A 153 -2.86 5.93 -16.18
N TYR A 154 -3.30 4.86 -16.84
CA TYR A 154 -2.64 4.32 -18.03
C TYR A 154 -3.62 4.26 -19.22
N PRO A 155 -3.20 4.66 -20.43
CA PRO A 155 -1.95 5.40 -20.72
C PRO A 155 -2.03 6.83 -20.17
N ALA A 156 -0.87 7.42 -19.87
CA ALA A 156 -0.75 8.83 -19.51
C ALA A 156 0.45 9.44 -20.21
N GLU A 157 0.25 10.63 -20.78
CA GLU A 157 1.34 11.46 -21.29
C GLU A 157 2.30 11.86 -20.15
N PHE A 158 3.56 12.13 -20.51
CA PHE A 158 4.61 12.46 -19.55
C PHE A 158 4.21 13.58 -18.58
N ASP A 159 3.62 14.67 -19.07
CA ASP A 159 3.20 15.82 -18.24
C ASP A 159 2.01 15.50 -17.33
N VAL A 160 1.16 14.54 -17.69
CA VAL A 160 0.08 14.04 -16.83
C VAL A 160 0.69 13.19 -15.72
N ALA A 161 1.55 12.24 -16.08
CA ALA A 161 2.25 11.38 -15.12
C ALA A 161 3.11 12.18 -14.15
N LYS A 162 3.80 13.23 -14.64
CA LYS A 162 4.62 14.13 -13.83
C LYS A 162 3.80 14.87 -12.79
N ARG A 163 2.69 15.48 -13.18
CA ARG A 163 1.80 16.21 -12.25
C ARG A 163 1.22 15.29 -11.18
N SER A 164 0.78 14.08 -11.57
CA SER A 164 0.23 13.07 -10.65
C SER A 164 1.28 12.59 -9.63
N MET A 165 2.50 12.33 -10.11
CA MET A 165 3.62 11.93 -9.26
C MET A 165 4.02 13.06 -8.29
N GLU A 166 4.09 14.30 -8.77
CA GLU A 166 4.42 15.46 -7.94
C GLU A 166 3.35 15.74 -6.87
N LEU A 167 2.05 15.55 -7.18
CA LEU A 167 0.99 15.62 -6.19
C LEU A 167 1.14 14.51 -5.15
N SER A 168 1.40 13.28 -5.59
CA SER A 168 1.64 12.13 -4.71
C SER A 168 2.81 12.36 -3.74
N LEU A 169 3.90 13.01 -4.18
CA LEU A 169 5.01 13.38 -3.28
C LEU A 169 4.60 14.41 -2.22
N ARG A 170 3.78 15.41 -2.58
CA ARG A 170 3.26 16.38 -1.60
C ARG A 170 2.32 15.70 -0.60
N TRP A 171 1.48 14.79 -1.07
CA TRP A 171 0.62 13.97 -0.21
C TRP A 171 1.39 12.96 0.64
N ALA A 172 2.51 12.42 0.16
CA ALA A 172 3.41 11.57 0.93
C ALA A 172 3.97 12.33 2.14
N LYS A 173 4.41 13.58 1.93
CA LYS A 173 4.90 14.45 3.01
C LYS A 173 3.80 14.75 4.03
N ARG A 174 2.59 15.07 3.58
CA ARG A 174 1.42 15.30 4.47
C ARG A 174 1.04 14.04 5.24
N SER A 175 1.02 12.88 4.59
CA SER A 175 0.79 11.58 5.23
C SER A 175 1.84 11.30 6.30
N LYS A 176 3.12 11.55 6.03
CA LYS A 176 4.21 11.40 7.00
C LYS A 176 4.01 12.30 8.22
N THR A 177 3.62 13.56 8.02
CA THR A 177 3.31 14.49 9.12
C THR A 177 2.11 14.03 9.93
N ALA A 178 1.01 13.63 9.28
CA ALA A 178 -0.21 13.14 9.94
C ALA A 178 -0.01 11.80 10.67
N HIS A 179 0.90 10.95 10.18
CA HIS A 179 1.31 9.74 10.88
C HIS A 179 1.94 10.04 12.24
N GLY A 180 2.71 11.13 12.33
CA GLY A 180 3.28 11.64 13.57
C GLY A 180 4.06 10.58 14.35
N GLU A 181 3.71 10.41 15.63
CA GLU A 181 4.37 9.49 16.57
C GLU A 181 3.82 8.05 16.52
N SER A 182 2.98 7.70 15.53
CA SER A 182 2.44 6.34 15.41
C SER A 182 3.56 5.30 15.24
N THR A 183 3.50 4.22 16.00
CA THR A 183 4.50 3.14 15.97
C THR A 183 4.26 2.15 14.83
N ALA A 184 3.09 2.15 14.19
CA ALA A 184 2.83 1.34 12.99
C ALA A 184 3.78 1.72 11.85
N ALA A 185 4.19 0.78 11.01
CA ALA A 185 5.04 1.05 9.86
C ALA A 185 4.31 1.95 8.85
N LEU A 186 5.02 2.87 8.20
CA LEU A 186 4.48 3.72 7.15
C LEU A 186 5.25 3.49 5.85
N PHE A 187 4.55 3.08 4.80
CA PHE A 187 5.13 2.81 3.49
C PHE A 187 4.84 3.95 2.53
N GLY A 188 5.88 4.42 1.85
CA GLY A 188 5.76 5.34 0.72
C GLY A 188 5.36 4.58 -0.56
N ILE A 189 4.77 5.27 -1.53
CA ILE A 189 4.34 4.67 -2.81
C ILE A 189 5.03 5.39 -3.96
N VAL A 190 5.92 4.69 -4.65
CA VAL A 190 6.60 5.20 -5.85
C VAL A 190 5.57 5.27 -6.98
N GLN A 191 5.38 6.47 -7.53
CA GLN A 191 4.54 6.74 -8.70
C GLN A 191 5.41 7.21 -9.89
N GLY A 192 4.79 7.42 -11.06
CA GLY A 192 5.50 7.92 -12.25
C GLY A 192 5.10 7.27 -13.58
N GLY A 193 4.07 6.40 -13.58
CA GLY A 193 3.64 5.69 -14.78
C GLY A 193 4.75 4.79 -15.34
N MET A 194 4.89 4.76 -16.68
CA MET A 194 5.90 3.95 -17.37
C MET A 194 7.19 4.71 -17.68
N HIS A 195 7.38 5.90 -17.07
CA HIS A 195 8.52 6.78 -17.32
C HIS A 195 9.59 6.63 -16.23
N GLU A 196 10.76 6.14 -16.62
CA GLU A 196 11.90 5.89 -15.72
C GLU A 196 12.32 7.14 -14.95
N GLU A 197 12.46 8.29 -15.63
CA GLU A 197 12.84 9.55 -14.99
C GLU A 197 11.88 9.95 -13.85
N LEU A 198 10.58 9.80 -14.07
CA LEU A 198 9.57 10.16 -13.06
C LEU A 198 9.58 9.17 -11.89
N ARG A 199 9.79 7.88 -12.15
CA ARG A 199 9.96 6.85 -11.12
C ARG A 199 11.18 7.13 -10.24
N MET A 200 12.29 7.52 -10.85
CA MET A 200 13.52 7.87 -10.12
C MET A 200 13.35 9.12 -9.25
N ARG A 201 12.72 10.18 -9.79
CA ARG A 201 12.39 11.39 -9.02
C ARG A 201 11.42 11.09 -7.87
N SER A 202 10.44 10.22 -8.08
CA SER A 202 9.52 9.79 -7.03
C SER A 202 10.26 9.01 -5.93
N LEU A 203 11.13 8.08 -6.30
CA LEU A 203 11.94 7.31 -5.35
C LEU A 203 12.86 8.21 -4.52
N GLU A 204 13.57 9.14 -5.17
CA GLU A 204 14.45 10.10 -4.49
C GLU A 204 13.68 10.92 -3.44
N GLY A 205 12.56 11.52 -3.85
CA GLY A 205 11.73 12.31 -2.93
C GLY A 205 11.16 11.49 -1.76
N LEU A 206 10.79 10.23 -1.98
CA LEU A 206 10.32 9.35 -0.90
C LEU A 206 11.47 8.94 0.05
N CYS A 207 12.67 8.72 -0.47
CA CYS A 207 13.86 8.45 0.33
C CYS A 207 14.24 9.65 1.20
N GLU A 208 14.14 10.88 0.68
CA GLU A 208 14.37 12.11 1.44
C GLU A 208 13.36 12.29 2.59
N ILE A 209 12.08 11.95 2.36
CA ILE A 209 11.04 12.02 3.39
C ILE A 209 11.25 10.93 4.46
N GLY A 210 11.68 9.74 4.04
CA GLY A 210 11.98 8.60 4.90
C GLY A 210 10.75 7.78 5.30
N PHE A 211 10.73 6.52 4.86
CA PHE A 211 9.67 5.55 5.16
C PHE A 211 10.23 4.22 5.68
N ASP A 212 9.37 3.41 6.29
CA ASP A 212 9.77 2.10 6.85
C ASP A 212 9.79 1.01 5.78
N GLY A 213 9.09 1.23 4.67
CA GLY A 213 9.09 0.41 3.46
C GLY A 213 8.65 1.24 2.25
N LEU A 214 8.79 0.70 1.05
CA LEU A 214 8.40 1.39 -0.18
C LEU A 214 7.63 0.45 -1.10
N ALA A 215 6.54 0.98 -1.63
CA ALA A 215 5.67 0.31 -2.58
C ALA A 215 5.91 0.80 -4.00
N ILE A 216 5.57 -0.04 -4.97
CA ILE A 216 5.57 0.26 -6.39
C ILE A 216 4.10 0.34 -6.81
N GLY A 217 3.58 1.57 -6.91
CA GLY A 217 2.19 1.85 -7.28
C GLY A 217 2.03 2.14 -8.78
N GLY A 218 0.78 2.24 -9.24
CA GLY A 218 0.48 2.61 -10.63
C GLY A 218 1.00 1.61 -11.67
N LEU A 219 1.08 0.34 -11.29
CA LEU A 219 1.28 -0.83 -12.16
C LEU A 219 0.07 -1.74 -12.01
N SER A 220 -0.13 -2.64 -12.98
CA SER A 220 -1.34 -3.46 -13.15
C SER A 220 -2.63 -2.65 -13.25
N VAL A 221 -2.55 -1.49 -13.90
CA VAL A 221 -3.67 -0.55 -14.13
C VAL A 221 -4.18 -0.56 -15.57
N GLY A 222 -3.68 -1.49 -16.39
CA GLY A 222 -4.09 -1.70 -17.78
C GLY A 222 -2.93 -1.71 -18.77
N GLU A 223 -1.68 -1.58 -18.31
CA GLU A 223 -0.50 -1.61 -19.16
C GLU A 223 -0.16 -3.02 -19.69
N PRO A 224 0.53 -3.11 -20.84
CA PRO A 224 1.11 -4.35 -21.30
C PRO A 224 2.11 -4.92 -20.29
N LYS A 225 2.19 -6.25 -20.24
CA LYS A 225 3.05 -6.97 -19.30
C LYS A 225 4.52 -6.56 -19.41
N GLU A 226 4.97 -6.27 -20.63
CA GLU A 226 6.33 -5.87 -20.96
C GLU A 226 6.68 -4.50 -20.36
N GLU A 227 5.73 -3.57 -20.31
CA GLU A 227 5.92 -2.25 -19.68
C GLU A 227 6.06 -2.38 -18.16
N MET A 228 5.22 -3.22 -17.54
CA MET A 228 5.33 -3.54 -16.12
C MET A 228 6.71 -4.16 -15.80
N ILE A 229 7.14 -5.14 -16.61
CA ILE A 229 8.46 -5.78 -16.47
C ILE A 229 9.58 -4.76 -16.62
N ARG A 230 9.50 -3.85 -17.60
CA ARG A 230 10.51 -2.81 -17.81
C ARG A 230 10.66 -1.92 -16.58
N VAL A 231 9.56 -1.53 -15.94
CA VAL A 231 9.61 -0.76 -14.69
C VAL A 231 10.30 -1.56 -13.58
N LEU A 232 9.97 -2.83 -13.44
CA LEU A 232 10.59 -3.71 -12.46
C LEU A 232 12.06 -4.03 -12.75
N ASP A 233 12.56 -3.87 -13.99
CA ASP A 233 13.96 -4.13 -14.31
C ASP A 233 14.90 -3.07 -13.73
N PHE A 234 14.49 -1.80 -13.76
CA PHE A 234 15.30 -0.67 -13.29
C PHE A 234 14.97 -0.21 -11.87
N LEU A 235 13.69 -0.22 -11.44
CA LEU A 235 13.29 0.47 -10.20
C LEU A 235 13.71 -0.26 -8.91
N PRO A 236 13.35 -1.53 -8.66
CA PRO A 236 13.68 -2.21 -7.42
C PRO A 236 15.18 -2.20 -7.08
N PRO A 237 16.13 -2.39 -8.02
CA PRO A 237 17.56 -2.27 -7.73
C PRO A 237 17.99 -0.92 -7.13
N GLN A 238 17.27 0.16 -7.43
CA GLN A 238 17.56 1.50 -6.91
C GLN A 238 16.92 1.75 -5.53
N MET A 239 15.93 0.94 -5.15
CA MET A 239 15.25 1.08 -3.85
C MET A 239 16.17 0.62 -2.70
N PRO A 240 16.11 1.25 -1.52
CA PRO A 240 16.94 0.89 -0.36
C PRO A 240 16.89 -0.62 -0.04
N ALA A 241 18.06 -1.22 0.13
CA ALA A 241 18.19 -2.66 0.37
C ALA A 241 17.76 -3.08 1.78
N ASP A 242 17.83 -2.16 2.75
CA ASP A 242 17.42 -2.32 4.14
C ASP A 242 15.91 -2.13 4.36
N LYS A 243 15.14 -1.96 3.29
CA LYS A 243 13.68 -1.76 3.34
C LYS A 243 12.95 -2.79 2.49
N PRO A 244 11.75 -3.23 2.91
CA PRO A 244 10.92 -4.10 2.10
C PRO A 244 10.36 -3.35 0.88
N ARG A 245 10.22 -4.08 -0.23
CA ARG A 245 9.68 -3.59 -1.50
C ARG A 245 8.35 -4.27 -1.79
N TYR A 246 7.28 -3.50 -1.91
CA TYR A 246 5.93 -4.00 -2.07
C TYR A 246 5.38 -3.68 -3.48
N LEU A 247 5.07 -4.69 -4.29
CA LEU A 247 4.39 -4.50 -5.57
C LEU A 247 2.88 -4.62 -5.39
N MET A 248 2.17 -3.51 -5.60
CA MET A 248 0.74 -3.40 -5.31
C MET A 248 -0.12 -4.00 -6.43
N GLY A 249 -1.11 -4.81 -6.07
CA GLY A 249 -2.17 -5.28 -6.99
C GLY A 249 -1.73 -6.30 -8.04
N VAL A 250 -0.71 -7.11 -7.76
CA VAL A 250 -0.16 -8.15 -8.65
C VAL A 250 -0.32 -9.53 -8.03
N GLY A 251 -1.00 -10.44 -8.73
CA GLY A 251 -1.34 -11.76 -8.17
C GLY A 251 -1.20 -12.98 -9.08
N LYS A 252 -1.01 -12.85 -10.40
CA LYS A 252 -0.85 -14.05 -11.23
C LYS A 252 0.46 -14.76 -10.86
N PRO A 253 0.50 -16.10 -10.76
CA PRO A 253 1.69 -16.82 -10.34
C PRO A 253 2.95 -16.46 -11.13
N GLU A 254 2.87 -16.33 -12.46
CA GLU A 254 4.00 -15.89 -13.27
C GLU A 254 4.49 -14.47 -12.91
N ASP A 255 3.57 -13.58 -12.55
CA ASP A 255 3.86 -12.19 -12.20
C ASP A 255 4.58 -12.08 -10.85
N LEU A 256 4.18 -12.92 -9.90
CA LEU A 256 4.85 -13.04 -8.60
C LEU A 256 6.30 -13.47 -8.78
N VAL A 257 6.55 -14.51 -9.60
CA VAL A 257 7.91 -15.00 -9.89
C VAL A 257 8.74 -13.92 -10.57
N GLU A 258 8.18 -13.21 -11.56
CA GLU A 258 8.88 -12.11 -12.25
C GLU A 258 9.19 -10.94 -11.32
N GLY A 259 8.30 -10.62 -10.38
CA GLY A 259 8.54 -9.60 -9.35
C GLY A 259 9.65 -10.01 -8.38
N VAL A 260 9.62 -11.26 -7.88
CA VAL A 260 10.65 -11.79 -6.96
C VAL A 260 12.02 -11.82 -7.64
N ARG A 261 12.10 -12.27 -8.90
CA ARG A 261 13.35 -12.26 -9.70
C ARG A 261 13.94 -10.87 -9.87
N ARG A 262 13.14 -9.81 -9.69
CA ARG A 262 13.56 -8.41 -9.77
C ARG A 262 13.72 -7.75 -8.41
N GLY A 263 13.51 -8.50 -7.33
CA GLY A 263 13.79 -8.07 -5.97
C GLY A 263 12.61 -7.39 -5.29
N VAL A 264 11.37 -7.76 -5.62
CA VAL A 264 10.17 -7.44 -4.85
C VAL A 264 10.00 -8.43 -3.69
N ASP A 265 9.57 -7.93 -2.53
CA ASP A 265 9.44 -8.69 -1.28
C ASP A 265 7.97 -8.98 -0.89
N MET A 266 6.99 -8.19 -1.36
CA MET A 266 5.59 -8.30 -0.94
C MET A 266 4.63 -8.10 -2.14
N PHE A 267 3.48 -8.77 -2.09
CA PHE A 267 2.44 -8.77 -3.13
C PHE A 267 1.04 -8.89 -2.52
N ASP A 268 0.01 -8.46 -3.26
CA ASP A 268 -1.42 -8.64 -2.96
C ASP A 268 -2.23 -8.74 -4.25
N CYS A 269 -3.39 -9.42 -4.21
CA CYS A 269 -4.37 -9.46 -5.29
C CYS A 269 -5.73 -9.97 -4.82
#